data_AF-A0A8X7VIU2-F1
#
_entry.id   AF-A0A8X7VIU2-F1
#
_cell.length_a   1.000
_cell.length_b   1.000
_cell.length_c   1.000
_cell.angle_alpha   90.00
_cell.angle_beta   90.00
_cell.angle_gamma   90.00
#
_symmetry.space_group_name_H-M   'P 1'
#
loop_
_entity.id
_entity.type
_entity.pdbx_description
1 polymer ?
#
loop_
_entity_poly.entity_id
_entity_poly.type
_entity_poly.pdbx_seq_one_letter_code
_entity_poly.pdbx_strand_id
1 'polypeptide(L)'
;MEPVAIMLPYIAKKVWPADAFGERPIVPFRVGRLGGVYENVRSGDCGPVAVKFLEIHAAGDPNPTMAGLTDDLVDIFRKYNAMDNYKDLVVPLYLR
;
A
#
# COMPACT_ATOMS: atom_id res chain seq x y z
N MET A 1 -7.59 -3.69 -12.87
CA MET A 1 -7.77 -4.23 -11.50
C MET A 1 -8.63 -5.48 -11.45
N GLU A 2 -9.59 -5.65 -12.35
CA GLU A 2 -10.45 -6.84 -12.40
C GLU A 2 -9.70 -8.20 -12.37
N PRO A 3 -8.61 -8.42 -13.14
CA PRO A 3 -7.85 -9.66 -13.03
C PRO A 3 -7.30 -9.91 -11.61
N VAL A 4 -6.84 -8.86 -10.93
CA VAL A 4 -6.32 -8.93 -9.55
C VAL A 4 -7.45 -9.28 -8.57
N ALA A 5 -8.62 -8.68 -8.75
CA ALA A 5 -9.81 -8.93 -7.92
C ALA A 5 -10.30 -10.37 -8.01
N ILE A 6 -10.20 -10.98 -9.20
CA ILE A 6 -10.54 -12.37 -9.46
C ILE A 6 -9.48 -13.31 -8.86
N MET A 7 -8.18 -12.99 -9.00
CA MET A 7 -7.10 -13.86 -8.55
C MET A 7 -6.86 -13.86 -7.04
N LEU A 8 -7.02 -12.71 -6.37
CA LEU A 8 -6.70 -12.54 -4.95
C LEU A 8 -7.35 -13.59 -4.02
N PRO A 9 -8.64 -13.95 -4.17
CA PRO A 9 -9.27 -15.02 -3.37
C PRO A 9 -8.58 -16.38 -3.52
N TYR A 10 -8.08 -16.73 -4.72
CA TYR A 10 -7.34 -17.97 -4.94
C TYR A 10 -5.97 -17.95 -4.26
N ILE A 11 -5.30 -16.80 -4.30
CA ILE A 11 -4.03 -16.59 -3.59
C ILE A 11 -4.25 -16.69 -2.08
N ALA A 12 -5.30 -16.05 -1.56
CA ALA A 12 -5.67 -16.11 -0.15
C ALA A 12 -5.90 -17.57 0.29
N LYS A 13 -6.67 -18.35 -0.48
CA LYS A 13 -6.87 -19.78 -0.20
C LYS A 13 -5.57 -20.59 -0.21
N LYS A 14 -4.62 -20.26 -1.09
CA LYS A 14 -3.34 -20.97 -1.19
C LYS A 14 -2.40 -20.65 -0.03
N VAL A 15 -2.40 -19.43 0.46
CA VAL A 15 -1.47 -18.94 1.49
C VAL A 15 -2.01 -19.20 2.90
N TRP A 16 -3.32 -19.27 3.07
CA TRP A 16 -3.96 -19.43 4.38
C TRP A 16 -4.01 -20.91 4.82
N PRO A 17 -3.83 -21.20 6.12
CA PRO A 17 -3.98 -22.56 6.66
C PRO A 17 -5.34 -23.18 6.31
N ALA A 18 -5.33 -24.47 5.92
CA ALA A 18 -6.51 -25.17 5.40
C ALA A 18 -7.67 -25.27 6.42
N ASP A 19 -7.33 -25.30 7.70
CA ASP A 19 -8.24 -25.32 8.85
C ASP A 19 -9.00 -24.00 9.04
N ALA A 20 -8.45 -22.89 8.57
CA ALA A 20 -9.03 -21.56 8.82
C ALA A 20 -9.85 -21.00 7.64
N PHE A 21 -9.73 -21.57 6.43
CA PHE A 21 -10.55 -21.16 5.28
C PHE A 21 -11.92 -21.87 5.23
N GLY A 22 -12.01 -23.11 5.74
CA GLY A 22 -13.22 -23.94 5.63
C GLY A 22 -13.66 -24.18 4.17
N GLU A 23 -14.89 -24.68 3.98
CA GLU A 23 -15.50 -24.91 2.66
C GLU A 23 -16.11 -23.65 2.02
N ARG A 24 -15.57 -22.46 2.33
CA ARG A 24 -16.15 -21.21 1.82
C ARG A 24 -15.96 -21.12 0.29
N PRO A 25 -17.00 -20.67 -0.45
CA PRO A 25 -16.88 -20.47 -1.89
C PRO A 25 -15.85 -19.37 -2.19
N ILE A 26 -15.05 -19.59 -3.24
CA ILE A 26 -14.12 -18.58 -3.75
C ILE A 26 -14.93 -17.59 -4.59
N VAL A 27 -15.15 -16.39 -4.06
CA VAL A 27 -15.89 -15.33 -4.75
C VAL A 27 -14.93 -14.18 -5.06
N PRO A 28 -14.93 -13.62 -6.28
CA PRO A 28 -14.12 -12.46 -6.64
C PRO A 28 -14.32 -11.29 -5.68
N PHE A 29 -13.25 -10.57 -5.38
CA PHE A 29 -13.36 -9.33 -4.63
C PHE A 29 -14.00 -8.22 -5.46
N ARG A 30 -14.63 -7.26 -4.78
CA ARG A 30 -15.11 -6.03 -5.42
C ARG A 30 -13.98 -5.02 -5.46
N VAL A 31 -13.87 -4.31 -6.57
CA VAL A 31 -12.94 -3.19 -6.72
C VAL A 31 -13.74 -1.95 -7.09
N GLY A 32 -13.46 -0.86 -6.41
CA GLY A 32 -13.95 0.47 -6.73
C GLY A 32 -12.79 1.47 -6.64
N ARG A 33 -12.84 2.51 -7.48
CA ARG A 33 -11.96 3.67 -7.31
C ARG A 33 -12.49 4.48 -6.13
N LEU A 34 -11.62 4.74 -5.16
CA LEU A 34 -11.93 5.67 -4.09
C LEU A 34 -11.83 7.10 -4.63
N GLY A 35 -12.91 7.87 -4.51
CA GLY A 35 -12.94 9.29 -4.88
C GLY A 35 -12.58 10.18 -3.70
N GLY A 36 -12.20 11.44 -3.98
CA GLY A 36 -11.93 12.44 -2.93
C GLY A 36 -10.66 12.19 -2.13
N VAL A 37 -9.76 11.34 -2.63
CA VAL A 37 -8.40 11.15 -2.08
C VAL A 37 -7.37 11.86 -2.94
N TYR A 38 -6.18 12.06 -2.40
CA TYR A 38 -5.06 12.61 -3.17
C TYR A 38 -4.79 11.80 -4.44
N GLU A 39 -4.67 12.50 -5.56
CA GLU A 39 -4.31 11.90 -6.85
C GLU A 39 -2.92 12.36 -7.25
N ASN A 40 -2.01 11.40 -7.35
CA ASN A 40 -0.67 11.69 -7.82
C ASN A 40 -0.67 11.99 -9.33
N VAL A 41 -0.40 13.25 -9.68
CA VAL A 41 -0.21 13.70 -11.06
C VAL A 41 1.27 13.79 -11.46
N ARG A 42 2.20 13.57 -10.52
CA ARG A 42 3.65 13.70 -10.74
C ARG A 42 4.29 12.35 -11.03
N SER A 43 5.29 12.35 -11.89
CA SER A 43 6.08 11.15 -12.19
C SER A 43 7.00 10.80 -11.01
N GLY A 44 7.12 9.50 -10.71
CA GLY A 44 8.02 8.99 -9.68
C GLY A 44 7.45 8.92 -8.24
N ASP A 45 6.23 9.40 -8.02
CA ASP A 45 5.62 9.44 -6.68
C ASP A 45 4.76 8.22 -6.36
N CYS A 46 4.43 7.40 -7.36
CA CYS A 46 3.48 6.28 -7.20
C CYS A 46 3.91 5.27 -6.11
N GLY A 47 5.20 4.97 -5.99
CA GLY A 47 5.72 4.06 -4.96
C GLY A 47 5.56 4.64 -3.54
N PRO A 48 6.18 5.79 -3.24
CA PRO A 48 6.05 6.44 -1.93
C PRO A 48 4.60 6.72 -1.54
N VAL A 49 3.77 7.20 -2.48
CA VAL A 49 2.34 7.46 -2.23
C VAL A 49 1.59 6.17 -1.90
N ALA A 50 1.85 5.07 -2.63
CA ALA A 50 1.20 3.78 -2.35
C ALA A 50 1.53 3.26 -0.94
N VAL A 51 2.80 3.34 -0.52
CA VAL A 51 3.22 2.94 0.83
C VAL A 51 2.55 3.83 1.88
N LYS A 52 2.50 5.15 1.64
CA LYS A 52 1.86 6.07 2.59
C LYS A 52 0.36 5.85 2.70
N PHE A 53 -0.33 5.54 1.61
CA PHE A 53 -1.76 5.18 1.62
C PHE A 53 -2.01 3.92 2.45
N LEU A 54 -1.14 2.90 2.33
CA LEU A 54 -1.24 1.69 3.15
C LEU A 54 -1.06 2.00 4.64
N GLU A 55 -0.07 2.84 4.98
CA GLU A 55 0.19 3.28 6.36
C GLU A 55 -1.02 4.03 6.96
N ILE A 56 -1.53 5.04 6.25
CA ILE A 56 -2.68 5.83 6.69
C ILE A 56 -3.94 4.95 6.83
N HIS A 57 -4.18 4.07 5.85
CA HIS A 57 -5.31 3.13 5.90
C HIS A 57 -5.21 2.16 7.08
N ALA A 58 -4.03 1.58 7.34
CA ALA A 58 -3.80 0.68 8.47
C ALA A 58 -3.95 1.38 9.82
N ALA A 59 -3.67 2.68 9.89
CA ALA A 59 -3.84 3.50 11.08
C ALA A 59 -5.27 4.05 11.28
N GLY A 60 -6.22 3.72 10.40
CA GLY A 60 -7.61 4.18 10.50
C GLY A 60 -7.85 5.60 9.96
N ASP A 61 -7.06 6.02 8.98
CA ASP A 61 -7.13 7.34 8.31
C ASP A 61 -6.95 8.55 9.26
N PRO A 62 -5.85 8.61 10.05
CA PRO A 62 -5.56 9.77 10.90
C PRO A 62 -5.14 10.99 10.09
N ASN A 63 -5.13 12.17 10.71
CA ASN A 63 -4.64 13.41 10.07
C ASN A 63 -3.11 13.38 9.85
N PRO A 64 -2.60 13.81 8.68
CA PRO A 64 -3.36 14.14 7.47
C PRO A 64 -3.97 12.88 6.84
N THR A 65 -5.28 12.93 6.57
CA THR A 65 -6.01 11.83 5.94
C THR A 65 -5.52 11.60 4.51
N MET A 66 -5.89 10.47 3.89
CA MET A 66 -5.61 10.22 2.46
C MET A 66 -6.15 11.34 1.55
N ALA A 67 -7.25 11.99 1.95
CA ALA A 67 -7.83 13.14 1.27
C ALA A 67 -7.09 14.46 1.55
N GLY A 68 -6.48 14.59 2.72
CA GLY A 68 -5.73 15.77 3.14
C GLY A 68 -4.27 15.80 2.68
N LEU A 69 -3.80 14.79 1.94
CA LEU A 69 -2.47 14.78 1.37
C LEU A 69 -2.32 15.85 0.27
N THR A 70 -1.14 16.47 0.25
CA THR A 70 -0.74 17.50 -0.72
C THR A 70 0.62 17.14 -1.32
N ASP A 71 0.97 17.78 -2.44
CA ASP A 71 2.29 17.62 -3.07
C ASP A 71 3.43 17.95 -2.10
N ASP A 72 3.26 18.96 -1.24
CA ASP A 72 4.25 19.33 -0.22
C ASP A 72 4.45 18.21 0.82
N LEU A 73 3.35 17.61 1.28
CA LEU A 73 3.42 16.45 2.18
C LEU A 73 4.08 15.26 1.50
N VAL A 74 3.83 15.08 0.20
CA VAL A 74 4.47 14.05 -0.61
C VAL A 74 5.96 14.26 -0.69
N ASP A 75 6.42 15.49 -0.93
CA ASP A 75 7.85 15.80 -0.96
C ASP A 75 8.53 15.59 0.40
N ILE A 76 7.80 15.78 1.50
CA ILE A 76 8.28 15.47 2.85
C ILE A 76 8.43 13.96 3.03
N PHE A 77 7.37 13.16 2.84
CA PHE A 77 7.47 11.72 3.09
C PHE A 77 8.34 10.98 2.07
N ARG A 78 8.53 11.52 0.86
CA ARG A 78 9.52 11.01 -0.09
C ARG A 78 10.94 11.06 0.46
N LYS A 79 11.31 12.14 1.16
CA LYS A 79 12.61 12.26 1.82
C LYS A 79 12.77 11.22 2.91
N TYR A 80 11.74 11.06 3.76
CA TYR A 80 11.74 10.04 4.80
C TYR A 80 11.86 8.63 4.22
N ASN A 81 11.02 8.28 3.24
CA ASN A 81 11.08 6.99 2.57
C ASN A 81 12.47 6.73 1.95
N ALA A 82 13.09 7.72 1.31
CA ALA A 82 14.44 7.56 0.76
C ALA A 82 15.49 7.31 1.86
N MET A 83 15.43 8.07 2.96
CA MET A 83 16.35 7.92 4.08
C MET A 83 16.18 6.61 4.83
N ASP A 84 14.96 6.13 5.00
CA ASP A 84 14.66 4.86 5.67
C ASP A 84 15.15 3.70 4.81
N ASN A 85 14.87 3.69 3.50
CA ASN A 85 15.42 2.70 2.58
C ASN A 85 16.96 2.71 2.57
N TYR A 86 17.59 3.89 2.62
CA TYR A 86 19.04 3.99 2.71
C TYR A 86 19.57 3.35 4.00
N LYS A 87 18.96 3.66 5.15
CA LYS A 87 19.37 3.10 6.45
C LYS A 87 19.17 1.59 6.53
N ASP A 88 18.08 1.08 5.98
CA ASP A 88 17.70 -0.34 6.15
C ASP A 88 18.38 -1.24 5.11
N LEU A 89 18.61 -0.74 3.90
CA LEU A 89 19.07 -1.56 2.77
C LEU A 89 20.52 -1.26 2.38
N VAL A 90 20.99 -0.03 2.55
CA VAL A 90 22.31 0.41 2.06
C VAL A 90 23.35 0.42 3.17
N VAL A 91 23.08 1.04 4.32
CA VAL A 91 24.02 1.10 5.46
C VAL A 91 24.53 -0.29 5.91
N PRO A 92 23.68 -1.34 6.02
CA PRO A 92 24.14 -2.67 6.43
C PRO A 92 25.09 -3.34 5.43
N LEU A 93 25.24 -2.83 4.21
CA LEU A 93 26.22 -3.33 3.25
C LEU A 93 27.65 -2.85 3.59
N TYR A 94 27.78 -1.70 4.25
CA TYR A 94 29.06 -1.09 4.60
C TYR A 94 29.52 -1.41 6.03
N LEU A 95 28.62 -1.92 6.88
CA LEU A 95 28.90 -2.27 8.27
C LEU A 95 29.00 -3.80 8.49
N ARG A 96 29.30 -4.56 7.42
CA ARG A 96 29.63 -6.00 7.51
C ARG A 96 31.09 -6.23 7.82
#